data_AF-A0A5K0ZRA5-F1
#
_entry.id   AF-A0A5K0ZRA5-F1
#
_cell.length_a   1.000
_cell.length_b   1.000
_cell.length_c   1.000
_cell.angle_alpha   90.00
_cell.angle_beta   90.00
_cell.angle_gamma   90.00
#
_symmetry.space_group_name_H-M   'P 1'
#
loop_
_entity.id
_entity.type
_entity.pdbx_description
1 polymer ?
#
loop_
_entity_poly.entity_id
_entity_poly.type
_entity_poly.pdbx_seq_one_letter_code
_entity_poly.pdbx_strand_id
1 'polypeptide(L)'
;VRRPIDAQGILIWPNVERFFQKCISAQWFEEMPNLRYLYAADVNFQGTYQHFPIDLKWLQLNNCFFDLPPSDFNLEDVVILDLYETNMVQILINQLPLRGM
;
A
#
# COMPACT_ATOMS: atom_id res chain seq x y z
N VAL A 1 -23.83 -0.98 -4.79
CA VAL A 1 -24.02 -1.40 -3.37
C VAL A 1 -23.30 -0.38 -2.49
N ARG A 2 -23.94 0.24 -1.50
CA ARG A 2 -23.28 1.20 -0.60
C ARG A 2 -22.29 0.44 0.29
N ARG A 3 -21.00 0.79 0.23
CA ARG A 3 -19.97 0.18 1.09
C ARG A 3 -20.17 0.68 2.53
N PRO A 4 -20.08 -0.18 3.56
CA PRO A 4 -20.22 0.25 4.94
C PRO A 4 -19.05 1.16 5.34
N ILE A 5 -19.34 2.15 6.18
CA ILE A 5 -18.39 3.14 6.69
C ILE A 5 -18.39 3.00 8.22
N ASP A 6 -17.22 3.06 8.86
CA ASP A 6 -17.09 3.00 10.31
C ASP A 6 -17.40 4.34 10.98
N ALA A 7 -17.33 4.36 12.31
CA ALA A 7 -17.58 5.53 13.12
C ALA A 7 -16.61 6.71 12.85
N GLN A 8 -15.52 6.48 12.10
CA GLN A 8 -14.51 7.48 11.75
C GLN A 8 -14.68 7.98 10.31
N GLY A 9 -15.71 7.52 9.59
CA GLY A 9 -15.89 7.88 8.18
C GLY A 9 -15.01 7.07 7.23
N ILE A 10 -14.33 6.03 7.73
CA ILE A 10 -13.48 5.15 6.92
C ILE A 10 -14.32 4.02 6.35
N LEU A 11 -14.10 3.68 5.08
CA LEU A 11 -14.71 2.50 4.47
C LEU A 11 -14.34 1.27 5.30
N ILE A 12 -15.33 0.60 5.89
CA ILE A 12 -15.15 -0.74 6.45
C ILE A 12 -15.05 -1.67 5.24
N TRP A 13 -13.87 -2.21 5.00
CA TRP A 13 -13.65 -3.28 4.03
C TRP A 13 -13.92 -4.59 4.76
N PRO A 14 -15.16 -5.13 4.74
CA PRO A 14 -15.50 -6.28 5.56
C PRO A 14 -14.87 -7.51 4.91
N ASN A 15 -13.92 -8.16 5.58
CA ASN A 15 -13.17 -9.32 5.05
C ASN A 15 -12.45 -9.02 3.72
N VAL A 16 -11.39 -8.21 3.80
CA VAL A 16 -10.37 -7.96 2.75
C VAL A 16 -10.00 -9.25 2.00
N GLU A 17 -9.82 -10.37 2.70
CA GLU A 17 -9.44 -11.67 2.11
C GLU A 17 -10.42 -12.23 1.06
N ARG A 18 -11.71 -11.87 1.10
CA ARG A 18 -12.70 -12.36 0.12
C ARG A 18 -12.81 -11.51 -1.15
N PHE A 19 -12.14 -10.36 -1.19
CA PHE A 19 -12.21 -9.42 -2.31
C PHE A 19 -10.99 -9.44 -3.23
N PHE A 20 -9.80 -9.79 -2.71
CA PHE A 20 -8.60 -9.88 -3.53
C PHE A 20 -8.50 -11.23 -4.20
N GLN A 21 -8.17 -11.22 -5.49
CA GLN A 21 -7.93 -12.45 -6.24
C GLN A 21 -6.63 -13.13 -5.81
N LYS A 22 -5.71 -12.37 -5.19
CA LYS A 22 -4.37 -12.85 -4.86
C LYS A 22 -3.83 -12.25 -3.57
N CYS A 23 -3.33 -13.10 -2.68
CA CYS A 23 -2.48 -12.68 -1.56
C CYS A 23 -1.00 -12.85 -1.94
N ILE A 24 -0.17 -11.86 -1.62
CA ILE A 24 1.29 -11.90 -1.85
C ILE A 24 2.00 -11.62 -0.52
N SER A 25 2.97 -12.45 -0.18
CA SER A 25 3.83 -12.20 0.98
C SER A 25 4.78 -11.04 0.71
N ALA A 26 4.86 -10.10 1.65
CA ALA A 26 5.81 -8.99 1.63
C ALA A 26 7.28 -9.46 1.57
N GLN A 27 7.57 -10.70 2.00
CA GLN A 27 8.91 -11.30 1.92
C GLN A 27 9.41 -11.43 0.47
N TRP A 28 8.52 -11.42 -0.53
CA TRP A 28 8.94 -11.46 -1.94
C TRP A 28 9.77 -10.24 -2.35
N PHE A 29 9.65 -9.12 -1.63
CA PHE A 29 10.47 -7.94 -1.89
C PHE A 29 11.95 -8.16 -1.53
N GLU A 30 12.26 -9.10 -0.62
CA GLU A 30 13.63 -9.48 -0.26
C GLU A 30 14.40 -10.04 -1.46
N GLU A 31 13.70 -10.77 -2.33
CA GLU A 31 14.25 -11.39 -3.54
C GLU A 31 14.37 -10.40 -4.71
N MET A 32 13.91 -9.16 -4.53
CA MET A 32 13.87 -8.13 -5.58
C MET A 32 14.57 -6.83 -5.15
N PRO A 33 15.86 -6.87 -4.76
CA PRO A 33 16.57 -5.71 -4.18
C PRO A 33 16.72 -4.52 -5.15
N ASN A 34 16.56 -4.75 -6.46
CA ASN A 34 16.66 -3.72 -7.49
C ASN A 34 15.29 -3.30 -8.06
N LEU A 35 14.19 -3.61 -7.36
CA LEU A 35 12.84 -3.28 -7.82
C LEU A 35 12.64 -1.76 -7.84
N ARG A 36 12.54 -1.19 -9.05
CA ARG A 36 12.30 0.25 -9.26
C ARG A 36 10.90 0.56 -9.74
N TYR A 37 10.18 -0.44 -10.26
CA TYR A 37 8.86 -0.30 -10.86
C TYR A 37 7.94 -1.35 -10.27
N LEU A 38 6.93 -0.94 -9.52
CA LEU A 38 5.92 -1.82 -8.97
C LEU A 38 4.56 -1.47 -9.57
N TYR A 39 4.02 -2.41 -10.33
CA TYR A 39 2.63 -2.43 -10.77
C TYR A 39 1.92 -3.63 -10.16
N ALA A 40 0.79 -3.39 -9.50
CA ALA A 40 -0.08 -4.44 -9.00
C ALA A 40 -1.56 -4.06 -9.13
N ALA A 41 -2.40 -5.07 -9.33
CA ALA A 41 -3.85 -4.94 -9.36
C ALA A 41 -4.52 -6.09 -8.62
N ASP A 42 -5.53 -5.80 -7.81
CA ASP A 42 -6.33 -6.79 -7.07
C ASP A 42 -5.50 -7.71 -6.14
N VAL A 43 -4.48 -7.13 -5.49
CA VAL A 43 -3.54 -7.83 -4.59
C VAL A 43 -3.71 -7.41 -3.14
N ASN A 44 -3.75 -8.40 -2.25
CA ASN A 44 -3.55 -8.20 -0.82
C ASN A 44 -2.11 -8.57 -0.43
N PHE A 45 -1.29 -7.56 -0.11
CA PHE A 45 0.04 -7.75 0.43
C PHE A 45 -0.06 -8.06 1.94
N GLN A 46 0.67 -9.09 2.37
CA GLN A 46 0.61 -9.60 3.74
C GLN A 46 2.02 -9.79 4.33
N GLY A 47 2.18 -9.46 5.61
CA GLY A 47 3.39 -9.72 6.38
C GLY A 47 4.21 -8.47 6.70
N THR A 48 5.50 -8.67 6.97
CA THR A 48 6.42 -7.61 7.39
C THR A 48 7.13 -6.98 6.20
N TYR A 49 7.13 -5.65 6.13
CA TYR A 49 7.70 -4.88 5.01
C TYR A 49 9.09 -4.30 5.29
N GLN A 50 9.91 -4.95 6.13
CA GLN A 50 11.26 -4.47 6.49
C GLN A 50 12.21 -4.35 5.29
N HIS A 51 11.89 -5.03 4.19
CA HIS A 51 12.66 -5.03 2.95
C HIS A 51 11.86 -4.46 1.77
N PHE A 52 10.94 -3.53 2.06
CA PHE A 52 10.23 -2.83 0.99
C PHE A 52 11.23 -2.03 0.13
N PRO A 53 11.08 -2.00 -1.21
CA PRO A 53 12.05 -1.33 -2.08
C PRO A 53 12.21 0.15 -1.75
N ILE A 54 13.45 0.56 -1.45
CA ILE A 54 13.80 1.95 -1.07
C ILE A 54 14.03 2.87 -2.28
N ASP A 55 14.41 2.31 -3.43
CA ASP A 55 14.77 3.05 -4.65
C ASP A 55 13.64 3.05 -5.69
N LEU A 56 12.39 2.93 -5.24
CA LEU A 56 11.24 2.83 -6.12
C LEU A 56 11.04 4.15 -6.90
N LYS A 57 10.95 4.08 -8.22
CA LYS A 57 10.72 5.23 -9.11
C LYS A 57 9.29 5.31 -9.61
N TRP A 58 8.59 4.17 -9.67
CA TRP A 58 7.20 4.07 -10.09
C TRP A 58 6.44 3.14 -9.15
N LEU A 59 5.39 3.68 -8.52
CA LEU A 59 4.39 2.90 -7.80
C LEU A 59 3.02 3.09 -8.43
N GLN A 60 2.45 2.01 -8.95
CA GLN A 60 1.06 1.99 -9.41
C GLN A 60 0.33 0.79 -8.82
N LEU A 61 -0.70 1.09 -8.04
CA LEU A 61 -1.47 0.11 -7.30
C LEU A 61 -2.95 0.34 -7.56
N ASN A 62 -3.63 -0.68 -8.08
CA ASN A 62 -5.04 -0.63 -8.40
C ASN A 62 -5.81 -1.64 -7.55
N ASN A 63 -6.66 -1.17 -6.63
CA ASN A 63 -7.38 -2.04 -5.71
C ASN A 63 -6.41 -2.98 -4.98
N CYS A 64 -5.41 -2.42 -4.30
CA CYS A 64 -4.40 -3.17 -3.54
C CYS A 64 -4.44 -2.81 -2.06
N PHE A 65 -4.21 -3.81 -1.22
CA PHE A 65 -4.25 -3.68 0.24
C PHE A 65 -2.95 -4.13 0.89
N PHE A 66 -2.61 -3.46 1.98
CA PHE A 66 -1.50 -3.78 2.86
C PHE A 66 -2.07 -4.02 4.26
N ASP A 67 -1.82 -5.19 4.84
CA ASP A 67 -2.24 -5.52 6.20
C ASP A 67 -1.58 -4.64 7.27
N LEU A 68 -0.33 -4.23 7.04
CA LEU A 68 0.42 -3.29 7.85
C LEU A 68 1.08 -2.21 6.98
N PRO A 69 1.30 -1.00 7.53
CA PRO A 69 2.13 0.01 6.88
C PRO A 69 3.56 -0.50 6.65
N PRO A 70 4.16 -0.27 5.47
CA PRO A 70 5.61 -0.32 5.36
C PRO A 70 6.24 0.82 6.18
N SER A 71 7.02 0.47 7.21
CA SER A 71 7.67 1.42 8.13
C SER A 71 8.67 2.33 7.44
N ASP A 72 9.35 1.80 6.42
CA ASP A 72 10.46 2.44 5.73
C ASP A 72 10.07 2.86 4.31
N PHE A 73 8.78 3.13 4.11
CA PHE A 73 8.27 3.50 2.79
C PHE A 73 8.73 4.90 2.39
N ASN A 74 9.82 4.94 1.62
CA ASN A 74 10.36 6.18 1.10
C ASN A 74 9.68 6.57 -0.22
N LEU A 75 8.96 7.69 -0.22
CA LEU A 75 8.37 8.29 -1.42
C LEU A 75 9.27 9.33 -2.10
N GLU A 76 10.40 9.70 -1.50
CA GLU A 76 11.24 10.82 -1.96
C GLU A 76 11.67 10.67 -3.43
N ASP A 77 11.88 9.43 -3.86
CA ASP A 77 12.38 9.08 -5.17
C ASP A 77 11.31 8.65 -6.19
N VAL A 78 10.04 8.59 -5.76
CA VAL A 78 8.93 8.12 -6.59
C VAL A 78 8.48 9.25 -7.53
N VAL A 79 8.65 9.05 -8.83
CA VAL A 79 8.27 10.02 -9.88
C VAL A 79 6.82 9.82 -10.30
N ILE A 80 6.32 8.58 -10.26
CA ILE A 80 4.94 8.22 -10.59
C ILE A 80 4.33 7.51 -9.38
N LEU A 81 3.29 8.10 -8.82
CA LEU A 81 2.52 7.57 -7.72
C LEU A 81 1.03 7.51 -8.09
N ASP A 82 0.51 6.30 -8.24
CA ASP A 82 -0.90 6.00 -8.49
C ASP A 82 -1.38 4.97 -7.46
N LEU A 83 -2.39 5.34 -6.67
CA LEU A 83 -2.86 4.61 -5.48
C LEU A 83 -4.37 4.36 -5.54
N TYR A 84 -4.91 4.09 -6.72
CA TYR A 84 -6.34 3.90 -6.96
C TYR A 84 -6.96 2.78 -6.11
N GLU A 85 -7.98 3.12 -5.32
CA GLU A 85 -8.71 2.20 -4.41
C GLU A 85 -7.79 1.38 -3.47
N THR A 86 -6.71 1.99 -2.98
CA THR A 86 -5.81 1.36 -1.99
C THR A 86 -6.04 1.88 -0.58
N ASN A 87 -5.58 1.15 0.44
CA ASN A 87 -5.48 1.66 1.81
C ASN A 87 -4.17 2.43 2.11
N MET A 88 -3.30 2.59 1.11
CA MET A 88 -2.01 3.29 1.24
C MET A 88 -2.16 4.79 1.53
N VAL A 89 -3.23 5.44 1.08
CA VAL A 89 -3.44 6.88 1.33
C VAL A 89 -3.51 7.18 2.83
N GLN A 90 -4.22 6.35 3.61
CA GLN A 90 -4.30 6.52 5.07
C GLN A 90 -2.96 6.25 5.75
N ILE A 91 -2.22 5.25 5.25
CA ILE A 91 -0.87 4.92 5.74
C ILE A 91 0.09 6.11 5.54
N LEU A 92 0.03 6.73 4.36
CA LEU A 92 0.90 7.83 3.98
C LEU A 92 0.60 9.14 4.70
N ILE A 93 -0.67 9.45 4.96
CA ILE A 93 -1.05 10.63 5.74
C ILE A 93 -0.43 10.59 7.15
N ASN A 94 -0.31 9.41 7.76
CA ASN A 94 0.31 9.25 9.08
C ASN A 94 1.85 9.40 9.05
N GLN A 95 2.46 9.33 7.86
CA GLN A 95 3.92 9.41 7.65
C GLN A 95 4.36 10.79 7.15
N LEU A 96 3.44 11.61 6.64
CA LEU A 96 3.74 12.99 6.31
C LEU A 96 3.94 13.79 7.62
N PRO A 97 5.10 14.41 7.86
CA PRO A 97 5.21 15.36 8.95
C PRO A 97 4.15 16.43 8.69
N LEU A 98 3.36 16.79 9.71
CA LEU A 98 2.50 17.96 9.72
C LEU A 98 3.37 19.21 9.52
N ARG A 99 3.86 19.44 8.30
CA ARG A 99 4.58 20.65 7.93
C ARG A 99 3.52 21.71 7.69
N GLY A 100 3.15 22.37 8.78
CA GLY A 100 2.34 23.58 8.75
C GLY A 100 1.20 23.57 9.74
N MET A 101 1.51 23.86 11.00
CA MET A 101 0.73 24.83 11.78
C MET A 101 1.70 25.83 12.40
#